data_AF-A0A2H1V091-F1
#
_entry.id   AF-A0A2H1V091-F1
#
_cell.length_a   1.000
_cell.length_b   1.000
_cell.length_c   1.000
_cell.angle_alpha   90.00
_cell.angle_beta   90.00
_cell.angle_gamma   90.00
#
_symmetry.space_group_name_H-M   'P 1'
#
loop_
_entity.id
_entity.type
_entity.pdbx_description
1 polymer ?
#
loop_
_entity_poly.entity_id
_entity_poly.type
_entity_poly.pdbx_seq_one_letter_code
_entity_poly.pdbx_strand_id
1 'polypeptide(L)'
;MPADIMSNTCRSDNFGKTFVKKSTESEVKSGFLVLLGPGGMRQDVRVVVYRTSLEHFAVIYPRKRVTKPIGVVNLRNTAVEQAESNSGFIVRQKGYDNTISAKFVCSEREVEAWMSAFTSRASPHCVHASLPVLVETEES
;
A
#
# COMPACT_ATOMS: atom_id res chain seq x y z
N MET A 1 -31.87 -5.04 -48.94
CA MET A 1 -32.34 -5.10 -47.54
C MET A 1 -31.20 -5.66 -46.69
N PRO A 2 -30.86 -5.03 -45.55
CA PRO A 2 -29.74 -5.39 -44.69
C PRO A 2 -30.17 -6.32 -43.54
N ALA A 3 -29.19 -6.99 -42.91
CA ALA A 3 -29.31 -7.52 -41.55
C ALA A 3 -27.93 -7.44 -40.87
N ASP A 4 -27.77 -6.42 -40.03
CA ASP A 4 -26.76 -6.35 -38.97
C ASP A 4 -27.05 -7.42 -37.91
N ILE A 5 -26.01 -8.11 -37.39
CA ILE A 5 -26.01 -8.72 -36.03
C ILE A 5 -24.56 -8.85 -35.51
N MET A 6 -24.29 -7.99 -34.53
CA MET A 6 -23.63 -8.18 -33.22
C MET A 6 -22.17 -8.65 -33.09
N SER A 7 -21.39 -7.67 -32.63
CA SER A 7 -20.29 -7.69 -31.65
C SER A 7 -20.15 -8.97 -30.81
N ASN A 8 -19.02 -9.66 -30.94
CA ASN A 8 -18.57 -10.65 -29.96
C ASN A 8 -17.53 -10.06 -29.01
N THR A 9 -18.06 -9.78 -27.84
CA THR A 9 -17.49 -9.27 -26.60
C THR A 9 -16.25 -10.04 -26.13
N CYS A 10 -15.27 -9.28 -25.67
CA CYS A 10 -14.12 -9.75 -24.91
C CYS A 10 -14.57 -10.63 -23.74
N ARG A 11 -14.05 -11.86 -23.66
CA ARG A 11 -14.22 -12.76 -22.52
C ARG A 11 -13.52 -12.17 -21.28
N SER A 12 -14.25 -11.39 -20.50
CA SER A 12 -13.93 -11.16 -19.09
C SER A 12 -14.51 -12.32 -18.29
N ASP A 13 -13.64 -13.21 -17.82
CA ASP A 13 -13.99 -14.22 -16.84
C ASP A 13 -14.46 -13.55 -15.54
N ASN A 14 -15.78 -13.56 -15.38
CA ASN A 14 -16.49 -13.26 -14.15
C ASN A 14 -16.22 -14.38 -13.13
N PHE A 15 -15.18 -14.24 -12.32
CA PHE A 15 -15.11 -14.96 -11.05
C PHE A 15 -16.05 -14.30 -10.05
N GLY A 16 -17.30 -14.75 -10.08
CA GLY A 16 -18.29 -14.46 -9.07
C GLY A 16 -17.83 -14.90 -7.69
N LYS A 17 -17.73 -13.95 -6.77
CA LYS A 17 -18.24 -14.06 -5.40
C LYS A 17 -18.46 -12.64 -4.89
N THR A 18 -19.71 -12.40 -4.52
CA THR A 18 -20.22 -11.24 -3.80
C THR A 18 -19.39 -10.95 -2.56
N PHE A 19 -18.31 -10.19 -2.72
CA PHE A 19 -17.77 -9.41 -1.62
C PHE A 19 -18.58 -8.13 -1.58
N VAL A 20 -19.33 -7.96 -0.50
CA VAL A 20 -19.97 -6.70 -0.13
C VAL A 20 -18.98 -5.58 -0.45
N LYS A 21 -19.32 -4.72 -1.41
CA LYS A 21 -18.64 -3.46 -1.69
C LYS A 21 -18.80 -2.57 -0.45
N LYS A 22 -18.14 -2.91 0.66
CA LYS A 22 -17.73 -1.91 1.65
C LYS A 22 -16.79 -1.02 0.87
N SER A 23 -17.14 0.25 0.74
CA SER A 23 -16.28 1.26 0.15
C SER A 23 -14.88 1.09 0.74
N THR A 24 -13.96 0.61 -0.09
CA THR A 24 -12.51 0.53 0.17
C THR A 24 -11.93 1.94 0.11
N GLU A 25 -12.58 2.91 0.75
CA GLU A 25 -12.24 4.33 0.66
C GLU A 25 -10.83 4.62 1.18
N SER A 26 -10.32 3.72 2.03
CA SER A 26 -8.96 3.76 2.56
C SER A 26 -7.99 2.83 1.84
N GLU A 27 -8.40 2.04 0.85
CA GLU A 27 -7.47 1.19 0.09
C GLU A 27 -6.68 2.04 -0.92
N VAL A 28 -5.37 2.07 -0.77
CA VAL A 28 -4.46 2.81 -1.66
C VAL A 28 -4.10 1.98 -2.88
N LYS A 29 -3.76 0.71 -2.66
CA LYS A 29 -3.35 -0.22 -3.71
C LYS A 29 -3.48 -1.66 -3.22
N SER A 30 -3.92 -2.56 -4.10
CA SER A 30 -3.83 -4.00 -3.89
C SER A 30 -3.29 -4.71 -5.12
N GLY A 31 -2.73 -5.90 -4.92
CA GLY A 31 -2.21 -6.72 -6.01
C GLY A 31 -1.35 -7.87 -5.50
N PHE A 32 -0.72 -8.57 -6.44
CA PHE A 32 0.15 -9.70 -6.14
C PHE A 32 1.61 -9.29 -6.21
N LEU A 33 2.40 -9.74 -5.25
CA LEU A 33 3.84 -9.50 -5.13
C LEU A 33 4.54 -10.82 -4.78
N VAL A 34 5.85 -10.88 -4.99
CA VAL A 34 6.68 -11.95 -4.44
C VAL A 34 7.46 -11.40 -3.25
N LEU A 35 7.20 -11.95 -2.07
CA LEU A 35 7.98 -11.66 -0.87
C LEU A 35 9.22 -12.54 -0.85
N LEU A 36 10.40 -11.94 -0.67
CA LEU A 36 11.66 -12.64 -0.48
C LEU A 36 11.93 -12.79 1.02
N GLY A 37 11.95 -14.04 1.48
CA GLY A 37 12.28 -14.41 2.84
C GLY A 37 13.78 -14.65 3.06
N PRO A 38 14.18 -14.92 4.32
CA PRO A 38 15.54 -15.33 4.65
C PRO A 38 15.99 -16.53 3.81
N GLY A 39 17.27 -16.56 3.42
CA GLY A 39 17.82 -17.64 2.59
C GLY A 39 17.33 -17.66 1.13
N GLY A 40 16.71 -16.57 0.65
CA GLY A 40 16.28 -16.45 -0.75
C GLY A 40 14.94 -17.13 -1.07
N MET A 41 14.20 -17.57 -0.06
CA MET A 41 12.88 -18.17 -0.23
C MET A 41 11.92 -17.18 -0.91
N ARG A 42 11.23 -17.63 -1.96
CA ARG A 42 10.24 -16.82 -2.69
C ARG A 42 8.83 -17.24 -2.29
N GLN A 43 8.01 -16.27 -1.87
CA GLN A 43 6.61 -16.52 -1.52
C GLN A 43 5.68 -15.60 -2.29
N ASP A 44 4.76 -16.17 -3.06
CA ASP A 44 3.67 -15.42 -3.70
C ASP A 44 2.67 -14.93 -2.66
N VAL A 45 2.46 -13.62 -2.62
CA VAL A 45 1.57 -12.96 -1.67
C VAL A 45 0.61 -12.03 -2.39
N ARG A 46 -0.59 -11.84 -1.81
CA ARG A 46 -1.46 -10.71 -2.12
C ARG A 46 -1.22 -9.65 -1.06
N VAL A 47 -0.96 -8.42 -1.49
CA VAL A 47 -0.76 -7.28 -0.60
C VAL A 47 -1.89 -6.29 -0.81
N VAL A 48 -2.38 -5.74 0.30
CA VAL A 48 -3.34 -4.64 0.30
C VAL A 48 -2.83 -3.54 1.20
N VAL A 49 -2.67 -2.33 0.66
CA VAL A 49 -2.20 -1.15 1.37
C VAL A 49 -3.39 -0.29 1.72
N TYR A 50 -3.52 0.04 3.00
CA TYR A 50 -4.57 0.91 3.53
C TYR A 50 -3.96 2.19 4.10
N ARG A 51 -4.62 3.32 3.84
CA ARG A 51 -4.29 4.62 4.41
C ARG A 51 -5.56 5.30 4.89
N THR A 52 -5.58 5.63 6.16
CA THR A 52 -6.60 6.46 6.81
C THR A 52 -5.96 7.77 7.28
N SER A 53 -6.73 8.65 7.91
CA SER A 53 -6.19 9.85 8.57
C SER A 53 -5.23 9.51 9.72
N LEU A 54 -5.43 8.35 10.36
CA LEU A 54 -4.72 7.95 11.58
C LEU A 54 -3.82 6.74 11.41
N GLU A 55 -3.81 6.08 10.26
CA GLU A 55 -3.03 4.85 10.06
C GLU A 55 -2.59 4.70 8.60
N HIS A 56 -1.43 4.08 8.41
CA HIS A 56 -0.96 3.68 7.08
C HIS A 56 -0.24 2.35 7.23
N PHE A 57 -0.81 1.29 6.64
CA PHE A 57 -0.33 -0.08 6.84
C PHE A 57 -0.58 -0.95 5.61
N ALA A 58 0.22 -2.01 5.48
CA ALA A 58 0.04 -3.04 4.46
C ALA A 58 -0.34 -4.36 5.12
N VAL A 59 -1.35 -5.05 4.58
CA VAL A 59 -1.75 -6.39 4.99
C VAL A 59 -1.30 -7.39 3.93
N ILE A 60 -0.64 -8.45 4.37
CA ILE A 60 -0.02 -9.46 3.49
C ILE A 60 -0.78 -10.77 3.68
N TYR A 61 -1.28 -11.31 2.57
CA TYR A 61 -1.98 -12.59 2.51
C TYR A 61 -1.18 -13.57 1.66
N PRO A 62 -1.12 -14.86 2.03
CA PRO A 62 -0.53 -15.87 1.16
C PRO A 62 -1.45 -16.08 -0.04
N ARG A 63 -0.89 -16.16 -1.26
CA ARG A 63 -1.69 -16.28 -2.50
C ARG A 63 -2.66 -17.46 -2.48
N LYS A 64 -2.25 -18.59 -1.89
CA LYS A 64 -3.06 -19.82 -1.80
C LYS A 64 -4.19 -19.77 -0.76
N ARG A 65 -4.13 -18.85 0.22
CA ARG A 65 -5.08 -18.78 1.36
C ARG A 65 -5.37 -17.33 1.75
N VAL A 66 -6.19 -16.65 0.95
CA VAL A 66 -6.49 -15.21 1.12
C VAL A 66 -7.36 -14.91 2.35
N THR A 67 -7.81 -15.92 3.09
CA THR A 67 -8.70 -15.73 4.25
C THR A 67 -7.99 -15.31 5.53
N LYS A 68 -6.68 -15.56 5.67
CA LYS A 68 -5.90 -15.20 6.87
C LYS A 68 -4.63 -14.45 6.49
N PRO A 69 -4.39 -13.24 7.02
CA PRO A 69 -3.15 -12.53 6.79
C PRO A 69 -1.99 -13.28 7.45
N ILE A 70 -0.83 -13.27 6.79
CA ILE A 70 0.43 -13.79 7.32
C ILE A 70 1.28 -12.70 7.95
N GLY A 71 0.96 -11.43 7.69
CA GLY A 71 1.65 -10.30 8.28
C GLY A 71 0.92 -8.99 8.05
N VAL A 72 1.19 -8.03 8.93
CA VAL A 72 0.78 -6.63 8.80
C VAL A 72 2.02 -5.77 9.01
N VAL A 73 2.24 -4.81 8.12
CA VAL A 73 3.38 -3.89 8.19
C VAL A 73 2.84 -2.49 8.47
N ASN A 74 3.25 -1.90 9.59
CA ASN A 74 3.01 -0.48 9.84
C ASN A 74 3.97 0.33 8.97
N LEU A 75 3.44 1.18 8.09
CA LEU A 75 4.21 1.93 7.10
C LEU A 75 4.63 3.32 7.58
N ARG A 76 4.07 3.81 8.69
CA ARG A 76 4.34 5.17 9.20
C ARG A 76 5.81 5.42 9.47
N ASN A 77 6.48 4.44 10.07
CA ASN A 77 7.90 4.49 10.40
C ASN A 77 8.70 3.54 9.50
N THR A 78 8.43 3.55 8.20
CA THR A 78 9.22 2.76 7.25
C THR A 78 10.00 3.64 6.28
N ALA A 79 11.14 3.12 5.84
CA ALA A 79 11.86 3.59 4.66
C ALA A 79 11.60 2.60 3.53
N VAL A 80 11.33 3.13 2.34
CA VAL A 80 11.08 2.34 1.14
C VAL A 80 12.15 2.69 0.12
N GLU A 81 12.91 1.69 -0.30
CA GLU A 81 14.03 1.86 -1.23
C GLU A 81 13.86 0.91 -2.42
N GLN A 82 14.32 1.33 -3.59
CA GLN A 82 14.36 0.46 -4.75
C GLN A 82 15.45 -0.60 -4.54
N ALA A 83 15.17 -1.86 -4.90
CA ALA A 83 16.19 -2.90 -4.83
C ALA A 83 17.14 -2.80 -6.03
N GLU A 84 18.46 -2.80 -5.78
CA GLU A 84 19.49 -2.60 -6.82
C GLU A 84 19.53 -3.71 -7.89
N SER A 85 19.25 -4.96 -7.50
CA SER A 85 19.50 -6.13 -8.36
C SER A 85 18.25 -6.84 -8.87
N ASN A 86 17.06 -6.50 -8.34
CA ASN A 86 15.79 -7.15 -8.69
C ASN A 86 14.74 -6.06 -8.91
N SER A 87 13.88 -6.23 -9.92
CA SER A 87 12.71 -5.38 -10.18
C SER A 87 11.75 -5.38 -8.97
N GLY A 88 12.02 -4.51 -8.00
CA GLY A 88 11.38 -4.60 -6.69
C GLY A 88 11.83 -3.50 -5.74
N PHE A 89 11.37 -3.61 -4.50
CA PHE A 89 11.59 -2.62 -3.46
C PHE A 89 11.77 -3.29 -2.10
N ILE A 90 12.44 -2.57 -1.20
CA ILE A 90 12.75 -2.99 0.17
C ILE A 90 12.04 -2.04 1.12
N VAL A 91 11.35 -2.60 2.09
CA VAL A 91 10.69 -1.87 3.18
C VAL A 91 11.45 -2.16 4.46
N ARG A 92 12.02 -1.13 5.08
CA ARG A 92 12.76 -1.20 6.35
C ARG A 92 12.01 -0.44 7.43
N GLN A 93 11.96 -0.98 8.65
CA GLN A 93 11.43 -0.23 9.79
C GLN A 93 12.50 0.72 10.32
N LYS A 94 12.15 2.01 10.45
CA LYS A 94 13.01 3.03 11.04
C LYS A 94 13.05 2.83 12.56
N GLY A 95 14.24 2.91 13.15
CA GLY A 95 14.43 2.78 14.60
C GLY A 95 14.71 1.37 15.10
N TYR A 96 14.68 0.36 14.22
CA TYR A 96 15.27 -0.95 14.46
C TYR A 96 16.66 -1.01 13.83
N ASP A 97 17.49 -1.94 14.27
CA ASP A 97 18.71 -2.29 13.55
C ASP A 97 18.35 -2.66 12.10
N ASN A 98 19.24 -2.34 11.15
CA ASN A 98 19.01 -2.48 9.70
C ASN A 98 18.72 -3.92 9.22
N THR A 99 18.56 -4.87 10.15
CA THR A 99 18.35 -6.29 9.92
C THR A 99 16.89 -6.62 9.57
N ILE A 100 15.91 -5.86 10.06
CA ILE A 100 14.50 -6.14 9.82
C ILE A 100 14.02 -5.41 8.55
N SER A 101 14.02 -6.15 7.43
CA SER A 101 13.54 -5.65 6.15
C SER A 101 12.67 -6.67 5.41
N ALA A 102 11.67 -6.19 4.69
CA ALA A 102 10.85 -6.98 3.79
C ALA A 102 11.17 -6.59 2.35
N LYS A 103 11.55 -7.56 1.51
CA LYS A 103 11.87 -7.33 0.10
C LYS A 103 10.76 -7.88 -0.78
N PHE A 104 10.18 -7.03 -1.60
CA PHE A 104 9.11 -7.36 -2.54
C PHE A 104 9.63 -7.27 -3.97
N VAL A 105 9.25 -8.22 -4.81
CA VAL A 105 9.53 -8.22 -6.25
C VAL A 105 8.21 -8.04 -7.00
N CYS A 106 8.24 -7.21 -8.04
CA CYS A 106 7.11 -6.89 -8.92
C CYS A 106 7.58 -6.58 -10.34
N SER A 107 6.65 -6.26 -11.23
CA SER A 107 7.04 -5.79 -12.56
C SER A 107 7.68 -4.40 -12.47
N GLU A 108 8.69 -4.11 -13.29
CA GLU A 108 9.38 -2.81 -13.30
C GLU A 108 8.41 -1.62 -13.48
N ARG A 109 7.35 -1.84 -14.28
CA ARG A 109 6.29 -0.85 -14.53
C ARG A 109 5.47 -0.51 -13.28
N GLU A 110 5.44 -1.39 -12.29
CA GLU A 110 4.65 -1.24 -11.07
C GLU A 110 5.48 -0.85 -9.85
N VAL A 111 6.82 -0.92 -9.92
CA VAL A 111 7.72 -0.65 -8.79
C VAL A 111 7.42 0.73 -8.20
N GLU A 112 7.39 1.78 -9.02
CA GLU A 112 7.15 3.15 -8.56
C GLU A 112 5.77 3.31 -7.92
N ALA A 113 4.74 2.71 -8.51
CA ALA A 113 3.37 2.76 -7.97
C ALA A 113 3.28 2.05 -6.61
N TRP A 114 3.98 0.92 -6.44
CA TRP A 114 4.06 0.23 -5.15
C TRP A 114 4.89 1.00 -4.13
N MET A 115 6.05 1.54 -4.51
CA MET A 115 6.88 2.36 -3.63
C MET A 115 6.14 3.61 -3.14
N SER A 116 5.38 4.26 -4.01
CA SER A 116 4.52 5.41 -3.66
C SER A 116 3.40 5.02 -2.68
N ALA A 117 2.79 3.85 -2.88
CA ALA A 117 1.76 3.34 -1.97
C ALA A 117 2.34 3.00 -0.58
N PHE A 118 3.56 2.46 -0.53
CA PHE A 118 4.24 2.09 0.72
C PHE A 118 4.87 3.26 1.45
N THR A 119 5.26 4.32 0.72
CA THR A 119 5.85 5.52 1.32
C THR A 119 4.83 6.26 2.18
N SER A 120 5.09 6.33 3.49
CA SER A 120 4.35 7.22 4.38
C SER A 120 4.67 8.66 4.00
N ARG A 121 3.67 9.38 3.47
CA ARG A 121 3.74 10.83 3.45
C ARG A 121 3.43 11.27 4.87
N ALA A 122 4.36 11.97 5.52
CA ALA A 122 3.98 12.74 6.68
C ALA A 122 2.77 13.57 6.25
N SER A 123 1.60 13.31 6.87
CA SER A 123 0.52 14.29 6.82
C SER A 123 1.18 15.63 7.11
N PRO A 124 0.92 16.70 6.35
CA PRO A 124 1.30 18.02 6.82
C PRO A 124 0.75 18.07 8.24
N HIS A 125 1.66 18.13 9.22
CA HIS A 125 1.25 18.47 10.56
C HIS A 125 0.42 19.72 10.39
N CYS A 126 -0.79 19.74 10.95
CA CYS A 126 -1.49 20.98 11.21
C CYS A 126 -0.41 21.93 11.72
N VAL A 127 -0.04 22.92 10.90
CA VAL A 127 0.75 24.05 11.35
C VAL A 127 -0.03 24.55 12.55
N HIS A 128 0.61 24.40 13.70
CA HIS A 128 0.10 24.73 15.01
C HIS A 128 -0.60 26.07 14.86
N ALA A 129 -1.93 26.09 14.99
CA ALA A 129 -2.68 27.33 15.01
C ALA A 129 -2.06 28.17 16.11
N SER A 130 -1.35 29.23 15.73
CA SER A 130 -0.88 30.25 16.64
C SER A 130 -2.14 30.81 17.30
N LEU A 131 -2.34 30.50 18.58
CA LEU A 131 -3.42 31.08 19.36
C LEU A 131 -3.26 32.61 19.32
N PRO A 132 -4.33 33.38 19.06
CA PRO A 132 -4.25 34.83 19.10
C PRO A 132 -3.88 35.27 20.52
N VAL A 133 -2.76 35.97 20.65
CA VAL A 133 -2.35 36.62 21.90
C VAL A 133 -3.30 37.79 22.14
N LEU A 134 -4.10 37.71 23.21
CA LEU A 134 -4.83 38.85 23.76
C LEU A 134 -3.81 39.79 24.41
N VAL A 135 -3.66 40.99 23.86
CA VAL A 135 -2.90 42.09 24.48
C VAL A 135 -3.87 42.86 25.35
N GLU A 136 -3.70 42.79 26.67
CA GLU A 136 -4.38 43.69 27.60
C GLU A 136 -3.68 45.06 27.52
N THR A 137 -4.40 46.08 27.09
CA THR A 137 -3.93 47.47 27.12
C THR A 137 -4.16 48.02 28.53
N GLU A 138 -3.08 48.20 29.28
CA GLU A 138 -3.08 49.01 30.50
C GLU A 138 -3.11 50.50 30.14
N GLU A 139 -4.20 51.16 30.51
CA GLU A 139 -4.41 52.61 30.39
C GLU A 139 -3.81 53.28 31.62
N SER A 140 -2.82 54.16 31.43
CA SER A 140 -2.36 55.16 32.42
C SER A 140 -1.66 56.32 31.73
#